data_AF-A0A242LB67-F1
#
_entry.id   AF-A0A242LB67-F1
#
_cell.length_a   1.000
_cell.length_b   1.000
_cell.length_c   1.000
_cell.angle_alpha   90.00
_cell.angle_beta   90.00
_cell.angle_gamma   90.00
#
_symmetry.space_group_name_H-M   'P 1'
#
loop_
_entity.id
_entity.type
_entity.pdbx_description
1 polymer ?
#
loop_
_entity_poly.entity_id
_entity_poly.type
_entity_poly.pdbx_seq_one_letter_code
_entity_poly.pdbx_strand_id
1 'polypeptide(L)'
;MDNQEQKDLRWNELLLLLDVDPEWFKKPDTERYKQITRLGRQIYEQSEKSNVNKIDEQKYRTLISYGFTLKQIATEFQVSEHTLFNWRKDKGYIKTIKRRNYNEKVN
;
A
#
# COMPACT_ATOMS: atom_id res chain seq x y z
N MET A 1 0.15 17.44 -14.55
CA MET A 1 1.38 16.77 -14.08
C MET A 1 1.04 15.32 -13.92
N ASP A 2 1.77 14.46 -14.62
CA ASP A 2 1.61 13.02 -14.53
C ASP A 2 1.98 12.53 -13.11
N ASN A 3 1.36 11.45 -12.64
CA ASN A 3 1.63 10.88 -11.31
C ASN A 3 3.11 10.43 -11.20
N GLN A 4 3.73 10.12 -12.34
CA GLN A 4 5.14 9.78 -12.46
C GLN A 4 6.06 11.00 -12.24
N GLU A 5 5.77 12.14 -12.87
CA GLU A 5 6.57 13.37 -12.72
C GLU A 5 6.61 13.86 -11.27
N GLN A 6 5.48 13.78 -10.54
CA GLN A 6 5.44 14.14 -9.12
C GLN A 6 6.25 13.19 -8.24
N LYS A 7 6.30 11.91 -8.62
CA LYS A 7 7.09 10.90 -7.92
C LYS A 7 8.58 11.17 -8.11
N ASP A 8 9.00 11.49 -9.33
CA ASP A 8 10.40 11.80 -9.64
C ASP A 8 10.87 13.08 -8.93
N LEU A 9 10.03 14.11 -8.85
CA LEU A 9 10.33 15.31 -8.07
C LEU A 9 10.54 15.01 -6.58
N ARG A 10 9.67 14.20 -5.97
CA ARG A 10 9.80 13.80 -4.56
C ARG A 10 11.02 12.93 -4.30
N TRP A 11 11.38 12.05 -5.23
CA TRP A 11 12.61 11.25 -5.13
C TRP A 11 13.87 12.13 -5.20
N ASN A 12 13.90 13.11 -6.10
CA ASN A 12 15.01 14.05 -6.18
C ASN A 12 15.15 14.88 -4.90
N GLU A 13 14.03 15.37 -4.35
CA GLU A 13 14.02 16.09 -3.07
C GLU A 13 14.54 15.23 -1.92
N LEU A 14 14.12 13.95 -1.85
CA LEU A 14 14.61 13.00 -0.85
C LEU A 14 16.12 12.75 -0.99
N LEU A 15 16.62 12.54 -2.20
CA LEU A 15 18.05 12.30 -2.45
C LEU A 15 18.90 13.50 -2.02
N LEU A 16 18.46 14.72 -2.33
CA LEU A 16 19.14 15.94 -1.89
C LEU A 16 19.18 16.05 -0.36
N LEU A 17 18.10 15.70 0.35
CA LEU A 17 18.08 15.72 1.81
C LEU A 17 19.00 14.67 2.44
N LEU A 18 19.15 13.51 1.80
CA LEU A 18 20.03 12.43 2.25
C LEU A 18 21.51 12.77 2.04
N ASP A 19 21.85 13.48 0.97
CA ASP A 19 23.23 13.86 0.62
C ASP A 19 23.83 14.86 1.63
N VAL A 20 23.01 15.72 2.21
CA VAL A 20 23.46 16.80 3.11
C VAL A 20 23.96 16.30 4.47
N ASP A 21 23.44 15.18 4.98
CA ASP A 21 23.91 14.59 6.24
C ASP A 21 23.74 13.07 6.22
N PRO A 22 24.82 12.29 6.02
CA PRO A 22 24.74 10.84 5.96
C PRO A 22 24.37 10.18 7.30
N GLU A 23 24.47 10.90 8.42
CA GLU A 23 24.12 10.42 9.76
C GLU A 23 22.78 10.99 10.27
N TRP A 24 21.96 11.55 9.38
CA TRP A 24 20.65 12.13 9.71
C TRP A 24 19.76 11.19 10.54
N PHE A 25 19.84 9.88 10.28
CA PHE A 25 19.02 8.85 10.93
C PHE A 25 19.32 8.67 12.42
N LYS A 26 20.49 9.14 12.90
CA LYS A 26 20.86 9.13 14.32
C LYS A 26 20.29 10.31 15.11
N LYS A 27 19.62 11.25 14.44
CA LYS A 27 19.17 12.53 15.02
C LYS A 27 17.64 12.70 14.90
N PRO A 28 16.84 11.88 15.60
CA PRO A 28 15.39 11.83 15.43
C PRO A 28 14.66 13.15 15.75
N ASP A 29 15.25 13.98 16.62
CA ASP A 29 14.68 15.26 17.03
C ASP A 29 14.85 16.37 15.99
N THR A 30 15.65 16.13 14.94
CA THR A 30 15.91 17.15 13.93
C THR A 30 14.78 17.26 12.91
N GLU A 31 14.53 18.49 12.42
CA GLU A 31 13.56 18.69 11.35
C GLU A 31 13.94 17.93 10.07
N ARG A 32 15.24 17.72 9.82
CA ARG A 32 15.71 16.90 8.70
C ARG A 32 15.23 15.46 8.80
N TYR A 33 15.34 14.85 9.98
CA TYR A 33 14.82 13.49 10.20
C TYR A 33 13.31 13.40 9.92
N LYS A 34 12.53 14.36 10.42
CA LYS A 34 11.09 14.42 10.19
C LYS A 34 10.76 14.60 8.72
N GLN A 35 11.47 15.47 8.01
CA GLN A 35 11.27 15.72 6.58
C GLN A 35 11.58 14.49 5.73
N ILE A 36 12.75 13.87 5.94
CA ILE A 36 13.16 12.65 5.22
C ILE A 36 12.16 11.52 5.47
N THR A 37 11.79 11.29 6.72
CA THR A 37 10.85 10.22 7.09
C THR A 37 9.46 10.46 6.50
N ARG A 38 8.97 11.71 6.53
CA ARG A 38 7.68 12.08 5.93
C ARG A 38 7.69 11.89 4.41
N LEU A 39 8.72 12.38 3.71
CA LEU A 39 8.85 12.25 2.26
C LEU A 39 8.98 10.78 1.84
N GLY A 40 9.82 10.00 2.53
CA GLY A 40 9.95 8.57 2.29
C GLY A 40 8.62 7.82 2.43
N ARG A 41 7.84 8.16 3.47
CA ARG A 41 6.50 7.59 3.67
C ARG A 41 5.54 7.97 2.54
N GLN A 42 5.52 9.23 2.11
CA GLN A 42 4.64 9.69 1.03
C GLN A 42 4.97 8.98 -0.30
N ILE A 43 6.26 8.80 -0.60
CA ILE A 43 6.72 8.06 -1.78
C ILE A 43 6.26 6.60 -1.71
N TYR A 44 6.42 5.96 -0.54
CA TYR A 44 5.97 4.58 -0.32
C TYR A 44 4.45 4.44 -0.51
N GLU A 45 3.65 5.27 0.17
CA GLU A 45 2.18 5.24 0.09
C GLU A 45 1.67 5.51 -1.34
N GLN A 46 2.31 6.41 -2.08
CA GLN A 46 1.96 6.69 -3.48
C GLN A 46 2.29 5.50 -4.39
N SER A 47 3.38 4.77 -4.11
CA SER A 47 3.71 3.54 -4.84
C SER A 47 2.73 2.39 -4.56
N GLU A 48 2.24 2.26 -3.32
CA GLU A 48 1.19 1.28 -3.01
C GLU A 48 -0.12 1.61 -3.73
N LYS A 49 -0.53 2.88 -3.74
CA LYS A 49 -1.73 3.33 -4.48
C LYS A 49 -1.62 3.09 -5.98
N SER A 50 -0.45 3.31 -6.59
CA SER A 50 -0.26 3.01 -8.02
C SER A 50 -0.32 1.51 -8.32
N ASN A 51 0.10 0.67 -7.38
CA ASN A 51 0.00 -0.78 -7.51
C ASN A 51 -1.46 -1.28 -7.44
N VAL A 52 -2.32 -0.65 -6.64
CA VAL A 52 -3.75 -1.02 -6.58
C VAL A 52 -4.46 -0.76 -7.92
N ASN A 53 -4.11 0.32 -8.63
CA ASN A 53 -4.68 0.65 -9.93
C ASN A 53 -4.32 -0.37 -11.04
N LYS A 54 -3.33 -1.23 -10.81
CA LYS A 54 -2.99 -2.33 -11.74
C LYS A 54 -3.98 -3.50 -11.66
N ILE A 55 -4.79 -3.56 -10.61
CA ILE A 55 -5.73 -4.66 -10.39
C ILE A 55 -7.02 -4.39 -11.16
N ASP A 56 -7.14 -5.05 -12.32
CA ASP A 56 -8.39 -5.09 -13.08
C ASP A 56 -9.40 -6.05 -12.43
N GLU A 57 -10.59 -5.54 -12.09
CA GLU A 57 -11.59 -6.31 -11.35
C GLU A 57 -12.16 -7.47 -12.18
N GLN A 58 -12.32 -7.27 -13.49
CA GLN A 58 -12.88 -8.30 -14.36
C GLN A 58 -11.91 -9.47 -14.53
N LYS A 59 -10.63 -9.18 -14.81
CA LYS A 59 -9.55 -10.17 -14.86
C LYS A 59 -9.40 -10.89 -13.52
N TYR A 60 -9.49 -10.16 -12.40
CA TYR A 60 -9.46 -10.76 -11.06
C TYR A 60 -10.59 -11.80 -10.88
N ARG A 61 -11.83 -11.46 -11.23
CA ARG A 61 -12.99 -12.37 -11.13
C ARG A 61 -12.80 -13.62 -11.99
N THR A 62 -12.27 -13.46 -13.21
CA THR A 62 -11.95 -14.59 -14.11
C THR A 62 -10.90 -15.52 -13.52
N LEU A 63 -9.80 -14.98 -12.98
CA LEU A 63 -8.75 -15.79 -12.36
C LEU A 63 -9.26 -16.56 -11.13
N ILE A 64 -10.10 -15.92 -10.31
CA ILE A 64 -10.76 -16.59 -9.18
C ILE A 64 -11.68 -17.72 -9.67
N SER A 65 -12.46 -17.47 -10.74
CA SER A 65 -13.32 -18.49 -11.35
C SER A 65 -12.54 -19.70 -11.87
N TYR A 66 -11.30 -19.52 -12.30
CA TYR A 66 -10.40 -20.60 -12.72
C TYR A 66 -9.70 -21.30 -11.55
N GLY A 67 -9.96 -20.90 -10.31
CA GLY A 67 -9.37 -21.52 -9.12
C GLY A 67 -7.94 -21.08 -8.81
N PHE A 68 -7.47 -19.96 -9.37
CA PHE A 68 -6.16 -19.44 -9.03
C PHE A 68 -6.10 -19.00 -7.58
N THR A 69 -4.97 -19.28 -6.93
CA THR A 69 -4.71 -18.83 -5.56
C THR A 69 -4.43 -17.33 -5.52
N LEU A 70 -4.67 -16.71 -4.36
CA LEU A 70 -4.33 -15.30 -4.09
C LEU A 70 -2.89 -14.96 -4.47
N LYS A 71 -1.95 -15.85 -4.16
CA LYS A 71 -0.52 -15.68 -4.45
C LYS A 71 -0.26 -15.61 -5.95
N GLN A 72 -0.84 -16.53 -6.71
CA GLN A 72 -0.71 -16.53 -8.17
C GLN A 72 -1.33 -15.27 -8.78
N ILE A 73 -2.50 -14.85 -8.29
CA ILE A 73 -3.18 -13.65 -8.77
C ILE A 73 -2.35 -12.39 -8.45
N ALA A 74 -1.73 -12.31 -7.27
CA ALA A 74 -0.84 -11.20 -6.92
C ALA A 74 0.35 -11.12 -7.87
N THR A 75 0.94 -12.27 -8.21
CA THR A 75 2.01 -12.37 -9.23
C THR A 75 1.53 -11.90 -10.60
N GLU A 76 0.34 -12.31 -11.05
CA GLU A 76 -0.24 -11.90 -12.34
C GLU A 76 -0.45 -10.39 -12.48
N PHE A 77 -0.81 -9.71 -11.39
CA PHE A 77 -0.96 -8.26 -11.37
C PHE A 77 0.34 -7.52 -11.01
N GLN A 78 1.42 -8.24 -10.72
CA GLN A 78 2.69 -7.70 -10.22
C GLN A 78 2.50 -6.78 -9.01
N VAL A 79 1.65 -7.22 -8.08
CA VAL A 79 1.37 -6.53 -6.82
C VAL A 79 1.76 -7.43 -5.64
N SER A 80 1.98 -6.83 -4.47
CA SER A 80 2.17 -7.63 -3.26
C SER A 80 0.87 -8.32 -2.85
N GLU A 81 0.98 -9.47 -2.18
CA GLU A 81 -0.20 -10.18 -1.61
C GLU A 81 -0.97 -9.28 -0.63
N HIS A 82 -0.26 -8.43 0.11
CA HIS A 82 -0.86 -7.44 1.02
C HIS A 82 -1.68 -6.38 0.26
N THR A 83 -1.16 -5.87 -0.85
CA THR A 83 -1.87 -4.92 -1.72
C THR A 83 -3.14 -5.54 -2.28
N LEU A 84 -3.07 -6.78 -2.79
CA LEU A 84 -4.23 -7.51 -3.30
C LEU A 84 -5.25 -7.80 -2.19
N PHE A 85 -4.80 -8.16 -0.99
CA PHE A 85 -5.65 -8.39 0.17
C PHE A 85 -6.42 -7.11 0.57
N ASN A 86 -5.74 -5.96 0.64
CA ASN A 86 -6.38 -4.69 0.96
C ASN A 86 -7.38 -4.28 -0.13
N TRP A 87 -7.00 -4.38 -1.40
CA TRP A 87 -7.93 -4.13 -2.51
C TRP A 87 -9.19 -5.02 -2.41
N ARG A 88 -9.03 -6.30 -2.07
CA ARG A 88 -10.17 -7.21 -1.85
C ARG A 88 -11.05 -6.78 -0.68
N LYS A 89 -10.45 -6.27 0.40
CA LYS A 89 -11.18 -5.75 1.57
C LYS A 89 -12.01 -4.52 1.17
N ASP A 90 -11.41 -3.56 0.47
CA ASP A 90 -12.08 -2.35 0.00
C ASP A 90 -13.23 -2.65 -0.98
N LYS A 91 -13.06 -3.66 -1.84
CA LYS A 91 -14.09 -4.12 -2.78
C LYS A 91 -15.17 -5.01 -2.15
N GLY A 92 -15.05 -5.37 -0.87
CA GLY A 92 -16.02 -6.22 -0.17
C GLY A 92 -15.94 -7.72 -0.50
N TYR A 93 -14.85 -8.18 -1.12
CA TYR A 93 -14.61 -9.62 -1.34
C TYR A 93 -14.24 -10.38 -0.07
N ILE A 94 -13.93 -9.66 1.01
CA ILE A 94 -13.70 -10.24 2.33
C ILE A 94 -14.93 -9.96 3.18
N LYS A 95 -15.70 -11.01 3.48
CA LYS A 95 -16.80 -10.91 4.46
C LYS A 95 -16.17 -10.70 5.83
N THR A 96 -16.28 -9.50 6.38
CA THR A 96 -16.07 -9.29 7.81
C THR A 96 -17.13 -10.07 8.55
N ILE A 97 -16.73 -11.16 9.21
CA ILE A 97 -17.60 -11.86 10.14
C ILE A 97 -17.84 -10.88 11.28
N LYS A 98 -18.95 -10.14 11.25
CA LYS A 98 -19.45 -9.44 12.43
C LYS A 98 -19.66 -10.52 13.48
N ARG A 99 -18.85 -10.53 14.55
CA ARG A 99 -19.18 -11.31 15.75
C ARG A 99 -20.58 -10.87 16.16
N ARG A 100 -21.59 -11.72 15.96
CA ARG A 100 -22.89 -11.54 16.61
C ARG A 100 -22.59 -11.55 18.11
N ASN A 101 -22.80 -10.42 18.78
CA ASN A 101 -22.71 -10.35 20.23
C ASN A 101 -23.70 -11.38 20.79
N TYR A 102 -23.18 -12.47 21.33
CA TYR A 102 -23.95 -13.51 21.99
C TYR A 102 -24.22 -13.07 23.43
N ASN A 103 -25.05 -12.03 23.60
CA ASN A 103 -25.46 -11.51 24.92
C ASN A 103 -26.97 -11.25 24.97
N GLU A 104 -27.77 -12.11 24.34
CA GLU A 104 -29.20 -12.21 24.63
C GLU A 104 -29.48 -13.65 25.10
N LYS A 105 -30.07 -13.76 26.28
CA LYS A 105 -30.43 -14.97 27.05
C LYS A 105 -29.44 -15.40 28.14
N VAL A 106 -29.25 -14.54 29.14
CA VAL A 106 -29.31 -15.00 30.54
C VAL A 106 -29.96 -13.90 31.38
N ASN A 107 -31.04 -14.29 32.07
CA ASN A 107 -31.94 -13.54 32.97
C ASN A 107 -33.07 -12.75 32.31
#